data_AF-A0A921H489-F1
#
_entry.id   AF-A0A921H489-F1
#
_cell.length_a   1.000
_cell.length_b   1.000
_cell.length_c   1.000
_cell.angle_alpha   90.00
_cell.angle_beta   90.00
_cell.angle_gamma   90.00
#
_symmetry.space_group_name_H-M   'P 1'
#
loop_
_entity.id
_entity.type
_entity.pdbx_description
1 polymer ?
#
loop_
_entity_poly.entity_id
_entity_poly.type
_entity_poly.pdbx_seq_one_letter_code
_entity_poly.pdbx_strand_id
1 'polypeptide(L)'
;YPIYDWLTTDIWTANGKFQWDYNHLYDLYYQAGVPLERQRVASPFISQALSSLKLYRAIDPDTWGKMINRVNGVNFTGLYGGTSAMGWQSITLPENMTWSSYFKFLLCTLPEEARENYLHKLSVSMEFWRNKGGCLAEETIAKLRRMGIPITVSETTNYKTDKKPVRMDYQDDVRIPEFKELPTFKRICICILKNDHACKYMGFAPSKAERERRAKVMQKYKSIMESYGRI
;
A
#
# COMPACT_ATOMS: atom_id res chain seq x y z
N TYR A 1 -30.58 11.92 3.36
CA TYR A 1 -29.13 12.25 3.28
C TYR A 1 -28.99 13.62 2.62
N PRO A 2 -29.02 14.73 3.39
CA PRO A 2 -29.12 16.10 2.83
C PRO A 2 -27.78 16.79 2.51
N ILE A 3 -26.65 16.08 2.53
CA ILE A 3 -25.30 16.67 2.36
C ILE A 3 -24.44 15.94 1.32
N TYR A 4 -25.06 15.18 0.40
CA TYR A 4 -24.32 14.31 -0.52
C TYR A 4 -23.56 15.09 -1.61
N ASP A 5 -24.04 16.29 -1.93
CA ASP A 5 -23.57 17.20 -2.97
C ASP A 5 -22.73 18.36 -2.42
N TRP A 6 -22.53 18.42 -1.09
CA TRP A 6 -21.75 19.47 -0.46
C TRP A 6 -20.24 19.28 -0.67
N LEU A 7 -19.56 20.35 -1.03
CA LEU A 7 -18.10 20.44 -1.06
C LEU A 7 -17.55 20.82 0.32
N THR A 8 -16.25 20.62 0.50
CA THR A 8 -15.55 21.05 1.74
C THR A 8 -15.74 22.54 2.02
N THR A 9 -15.80 23.37 0.97
CA THR A 9 -16.07 24.81 1.08
C THR A 9 -17.49 25.11 1.59
N ASP A 10 -18.48 24.32 1.19
CA ASP A 10 -19.87 24.50 1.63
C ASP A 10 -20.00 24.20 3.12
N ILE A 11 -19.33 23.15 3.59
CA ILE A 11 -19.27 22.78 5.01
C ILE A 11 -18.67 23.93 5.83
N TRP A 12 -17.51 24.45 5.44
CA TRP A 12 -16.85 25.54 6.18
C TRP A 12 -17.62 26.86 6.09
N THR A 13 -18.27 27.14 4.96
CA THR A 13 -19.14 28.32 4.81
C THR A 13 -20.36 28.22 5.73
N ALA A 14 -20.99 27.05 5.79
CA ALA A 14 -22.11 26.79 6.69
C ALA A 14 -21.66 26.91 8.15
N ASN A 15 -20.53 26.30 8.52
CA ASN A 15 -19.99 26.39 9.88
C ASN A 15 -19.75 27.85 10.30
N GLY A 16 -19.17 28.68 9.42
CA GLY A 16 -18.96 30.10 9.67
C GLY A 16 -20.26 30.91 9.77
N LYS A 17 -21.30 30.57 9.01
CA LYS A 17 -22.60 31.25 9.06
C LYS A 17 -23.42 30.85 10.29
N PHE A 18 -23.46 29.57 10.61
CA PHE A 18 -24.33 29.00 11.64
C PHE A 18 -23.64 28.81 13.00
N GLN A 19 -22.32 29.03 13.07
CA GLN A 19 -21.52 28.92 14.29
C GLN A 19 -21.67 27.55 14.97
N TRP A 20 -21.58 26.48 14.18
CA TRP A 20 -21.63 25.12 14.73
C TRP A 20 -20.35 24.78 15.48
N ASP A 21 -20.47 23.92 16.49
CA ASP A 21 -19.32 23.38 17.20
C ASP A 21 -18.52 22.43 16.29
N TYR A 22 -17.20 22.52 16.36
CA TYR A 22 -16.28 21.65 15.64
C TYR A 22 -15.01 21.38 16.45
N ASN A 23 -14.22 20.43 15.97
CA ASN A 23 -12.98 20.04 16.65
C ASN A 23 -11.89 21.12 16.46
N HIS A 24 -11.36 21.65 17.56
CA HIS A 24 -10.29 22.65 17.57
C HIS A 24 -9.03 22.24 16.78
N LEU A 25 -8.81 20.94 16.55
CA LEU A 25 -7.72 20.46 15.70
C LEU A 25 -7.76 21.03 14.28
N TYR A 26 -8.93 21.39 13.75
CA TYR A 26 -9.04 22.04 12.44
C TYR A 26 -8.44 23.46 12.43
N ASP A 27 -8.50 24.18 13.56
CA ASP A 27 -7.83 25.48 13.71
C ASP A 27 -6.32 25.30 13.66
N LEU A 28 -5.80 24.29 14.35
CA LEU A 28 -4.37 23.97 14.36
C LEU A 28 -3.88 23.55 12.98
N TYR A 29 -4.69 22.81 12.21
CA TYR A 29 -4.39 22.51 10.81
C TYR A 29 -4.33 23.77 9.94
N TYR A 30 -5.29 24.68 10.14
CA TYR A 30 -5.31 25.95 9.41
C TYR A 30 -4.07 26.80 9.73
N GLN A 31 -3.72 26.93 11.02
CA GLN A 31 -2.51 27.64 11.48
C GLN A 31 -1.22 26.99 10.96
N ALA A 32 -1.20 25.66 10.82
CA ALA A 32 -0.10 24.92 10.21
C ALA A 32 -0.05 25.03 8.67
N GLY A 33 -0.95 25.79 8.04
CA GLY A 33 -1.00 26.01 6.59
C GLY A 33 -1.54 24.82 5.80
N VAL A 34 -2.30 23.92 6.42
CA VAL A 34 -2.92 22.78 5.72
C VAL A 34 -4.14 23.25 4.94
N PRO A 35 -4.19 23.08 3.62
CA PRO A 35 -5.37 23.43 2.81
C PRO A 35 -6.62 22.70 3.28
N LEU A 36 -7.79 23.37 3.24
CA LEU A 36 -9.05 22.86 3.78
C LEU A 36 -9.41 21.46 3.24
N GLU A 37 -9.18 21.21 1.95
CA GLU A 37 -9.45 19.93 1.30
C GLU A 37 -8.55 18.78 1.78
N ARG A 38 -7.43 19.11 2.44
CA ARG A 38 -6.46 18.16 3.01
C ARG A 38 -6.57 18.03 4.52
N GLN A 39 -7.42 18.82 5.18
CA GLN A 39 -7.67 18.69 6.61
C GLN A 39 -8.54 17.45 6.87
N ARG A 40 -7.91 16.37 7.34
CA ARG A 40 -8.57 15.09 7.62
C ARG A 40 -8.24 14.66 9.04
N VAL A 41 -9.28 14.49 9.84
CA VAL A 41 -9.18 13.87 11.17
C VAL A 41 -9.62 12.42 11.04
N ALA A 42 -8.66 11.50 11.09
CA ALA A 42 -8.86 10.06 11.04
C ALA A 42 -7.71 9.36 11.77
N SER A 43 -7.70 8.02 11.77
CA SER A 43 -6.53 7.28 12.27
C SER A 43 -5.27 7.69 11.48
N PRO A 44 -4.19 8.11 12.15
CA PRO A 44 -3.00 8.64 11.49
C PRO A 44 -2.14 7.55 10.81
N PHE A 45 -2.52 6.28 11.00
CA PHE A 45 -1.84 5.12 10.43
C PHE A 45 -2.49 4.55 9.17
N ILE A 46 -3.58 5.17 8.69
CA ILE A 46 -4.14 4.81 7.39
C ILE A 46 -3.22 5.35 6.29
N SER A 47 -3.21 4.68 5.13
CA SER A 47 -2.34 5.05 4.01
C SER A 47 -2.45 6.54 3.64
N GLN A 48 -3.65 7.12 3.70
CA GLN A 48 -3.94 8.50 3.33
C GLN A 48 -3.35 9.52 4.31
N ALA A 49 -3.12 9.14 5.57
CA ALA A 49 -2.66 10.03 6.64
C ALA A 49 -1.15 9.92 6.92
N LEU A 50 -0.45 8.92 6.35
CA LEU A 50 0.99 8.73 6.59
C LEU A 50 1.81 9.98 6.23
N SER A 51 1.43 10.69 5.17
CA SER A 51 2.13 11.92 4.74
C SER A 51 1.92 13.12 5.66
N SER A 52 0.82 13.16 6.40
CA SER A 52 0.49 14.21 7.37
C SER A 52 0.91 13.86 8.80
N LEU A 53 1.38 12.63 9.06
CA LEU A 53 1.79 12.16 10.38
C LEU A 53 2.83 13.09 11.04
N LYS A 54 3.72 13.70 10.26
CA LYS A 54 4.70 14.68 10.76
C LYS A 54 4.10 15.91 11.43
N LEU A 55 2.86 16.28 11.08
CA LEU A 55 2.19 17.45 11.63
C LEU A 55 1.88 17.27 13.11
N TYR A 56 1.62 16.03 13.57
CA TYR A 56 1.34 15.74 14.98
C TYR A 56 2.42 16.27 15.91
N ARG A 57 3.69 16.24 15.50
CA ARG A 57 4.78 16.81 16.30
C ARG A 57 4.59 18.30 16.60
N ALA A 58 3.98 19.06 15.69
CA ALA A 58 3.76 20.49 15.81
C ALA A 58 2.37 20.81 16.41
N ILE A 59 1.32 20.11 15.99
CA ILE A 59 -0.07 20.42 16.37
C ILE A 59 -0.55 19.66 17.62
N ASP A 60 0.02 18.50 17.94
CA ASP A 60 -0.35 17.69 19.11
C ASP A 60 0.87 16.88 19.63
N PRO A 61 1.83 17.55 20.29
CA PRO A 61 3.08 16.95 20.70
C PRO A 61 2.92 15.84 21.75
N ASP A 62 1.88 15.91 22.59
CA ASP A 62 1.61 14.89 23.62
C ASP A 62 1.15 13.57 22.98
N THR A 63 0.23 13.65 22.02
CA THR A 63 -0.20 12.50 21.24
C THR A 63 0.96 11.95 20.40
N TRP A 64 1.79 12.82 19.81
CA TRP A 64 3.00 12.41 19.11
C TRP A 64 3.95 11.62 20.01
N GLY A 65 4.21 12.07 21.24
CA GLY A 65 5.01 11.36 22.22
C GLY A 65 4.44 9.98 22.57
N LYS A 66 3.13 9.89 22.77
CA LYS A 66 2.44 8.60 22.99
C LYS A 66 2.56 7.67 21.78
N MET A 67 2.48 8.19 20.56
CA MET A 67 2.62 7.41 19.33
C MET A 67 4.02 6.81 19.19
N ILE A 68 5.08 7.64 19.36
CA ILE A 68 6.47 7.17 19.30
C ILE A 68 6.71 6.00 20.25
N ASN A 69 6.19 6.09 21.49
CA ASN A 69 6.40 5.07 22.50
C ASN A 69 5.62 3.76 22.23
N ARG A 70 4.49 3.83 21.52
CA ARG A 70 3.59 2.69 21.34
C ARG A 70 3.76 1.97 20.00
N VAL A 71 4.15 2.69 18.95
CA VAL A 71 4.12 2.17 17.59
C VAL A 71 5.51 2.33 16.94
N ASN A 72 6.15 1.18 16.72
CA ASN A 72 7.42 1.12 16.00
C ASN A 72 7.26 1.68 14.58
N GLY A 73 8.22 2.52 14.16
CA GLY A 73 8.22 3.11 12.82
C GLY A 73 7.43 4.43 12.67
N VAL A 74 6.80 4.94 13.72
CA VAL A 74 6.15 6.27 13.72
C VAL A 74 7.12 7.37 13.29
N ASN A 75 8.30 7.42 13.91
CA ASN A 75 9.29 8.45 13.60
C ASN A 75 9.76 8.36 12.14
N PHE A 76 10.05 7.14 11.67
CA PHE A 76 10.42 6.90 10.26
C PHE A 76 9.31 7.34 9.31
N THR A 77 8.06 7.02 9.61
CA THR A 77 6.89 7.41 8.81
C THR A 77 6.66 8.93 8.85
N GLY A 78 6.91 9.59 9.98
CA GLY A 78 6.85 11.05 10.06
C GLY A 78 7.86 11.71 9.12
N LEU A 79 9.08 11.17 9.04
CA LEU A 79 10.12 11.71 8.17
C LEU A 79 9.87 11.37 6.68
N TYR A 80 9.52 10.12 6.38
CA TYR A 80 9.54 9.58 5.01
C TYR A 80 8.18 9.20 4.44
N GLY A 81 7.09 9.30 5.20
CA GLY A 81 5.75 8.84 4.81
C GLY A 81 5.17 9.56 3.58
N GLY A 82 5.70 10.74 3.24
CA GLY A 82 5.36 11.48 2.03
C GLY A 82 6.39 11.34 0.89
N THR A 83 7.34 10.41 0.98
CA THR A 83 8.47 10.30 0.05
C THR A 83 8.50 8.96 -0.68
N SER A 84 9.31 8.87 -1.75
CA SER A 84 9.51 7.63 -2.49
C SER A 84 10.13 6.50 -1.65
N ALA A 85 10.80 6.82 -0.53
CA ALA A 85 11.36 5.82 0.38
C ALA A 85 10.30 4.90 1.01
N MET A 86 9.05 5.38 1.16
CA MET A 86 7.89 4.58 1.59
C MET A 86 6.97 4.20 0.41
N GLY A 87 7.43 4.45 -0.82
CA GLY A 87 6.63 4.31 -2.03
C GLY A 87 5.38 5.18 -2.07
N TRP A 88 5.46 6.38 -1.50
CA TRP A 88 4.39 7.37 -1.53
C TRP A 88 4.25 7.97 -2.92
N GLN A 89 3.09 7.74 -3.56
CA GLN A 89 2.72 8.15 -4.93
C GLN A 89 3.60 7.58 -6.06
N SER A 90 4.92 7.61 -5.92
CA SER A 90 5.90 7.09 -6.86
C SER A 90 6.96 6.27 -6.14
N ILE A 91 7.58 5.35 -6.88
CA ILE A 91 8.73 4.58 -6.41
C ILE A 91 9.84 4.79 -7.43
N THR A 92 10.99 5.20 -6.93
CA THR A 92 12.19 5.46 -7.72
C THR A 92 13.20 4.35 -7.47
N LEU A 93 13.78 3.83 -8.54
CA LEU A 93 14.91 2.92 -8.46
C LEU A 93 16.15 3.73 -8.06
N PRO A 94 16.96 3.28 -7.09
CA PRO A 94 18.23 3.93 -6.78
C PRO A 94 19.15 3.99 -8.02
N GLU A 95 20.01 5.00 -8.08
CA GLU A 95 20.97 5.15 -9.18
C GLU A 95 21.84 3.89 -9.33
N ASN A 96 22.09 3.50 -10.57
CA ASN A 96 22.94 2.35 -10.94
C ASN A 96 22.46 0.98 -10.40
N MET A 97 21.19 0.82 -10.06
CA MET A 97 20.59 -0.47 -9.69
C MET A 97 19.59 -0.97 -10.74
N THR A 98 19.33 -2.27 -10.73
CA THR A 98 18.14 -2.89 -11.35
C THR A 98 17.10 -3.19 -10.27
N TRP A 99 15.84 -3.41 -10.63
CA TRP A 99 14.84 -3.80 -9.62
C TRP A 99 15.18 -5.13 -8.98
N SER A 100 15.81 -6.05 -9.70
CA SER A 100 16.30 -7.32 -9.16
C SER A 100 17.43 -7.13 -8.15
N SER A 101 18.41 -6.26 -8.42
CA SER A 101 19.48 -5.97 -7.46
C SER A 101 18.94 -5.21 -6.25
N TYR A 102 18.01 -4.27 -6.47
CA TYR A 102 17.36 -3.53 -5.41
C TYR A 102 16.49 -4.44 -4.53
N PHE A 103 15.79 -5.40 -5.12
CA PHE A 103 15.07 -6.43 -4.37
C PHE A 103 15.99 -7.20 -3.43
N LYS A 104 17.15 -7.65 -3.91
CA LYS A 104 18.15 -8.34 -3.08
C LYS A 104 18.63 -7.46 -1.92
N PHE A 105 18.91 -6.19 -2.20
CA PHE A 105 19.28 -5.21 -1.16
C PHE A 105 18.18 -5.09 -0.09
N LEU A 106 16.92 -4.91 -0.52
CA LEU A 106 15.79 -4.82 0.41
C LEU A 106 15.65 -6.08 1.27
N LEU A 107 15.83 -7.28 0.71
CA LEU A 107 15.79 -8.52 1.48
C LEU A 107 16.86 -8.56 2.59
N CYS A 108 18.06 -8.04 2.34
CA CYS A 108 19.11 -7.95 3.35
C CYS A 108 18.74 -7.05 4.54
N THR A 109 17.87 -6.06 4.33
CA THR A 109 17.41 -5.15 5.40
C THR A 109 16.25 -5.71 6.23
N LEU A 110 15.63 -6.81 5.80
CA LEU A 110 14.46 -7.38 6.47
C LEU A 110 14.85 -8.45 7.50
N PRO A 111 14.06 -8.60 8.58
CA PRO A 111 14.12 -9.76 9.46
C PRO A 111 13.93 -11.07 8.69
N GLU A 112 14.52 -12.15 9.19
CA GLU A 112 14.55 -13.47 8.53
C GLU A 112 13.13 -13.98 8.19
N GLU A 113 12.19 -13.98 9.14
CA GLU A 113 10.80 -14.43 8.90
C GLU A 113 10.13 -13.66 7.75
N ALA A 114 10.32 -12.35 7.69
CA ALA A 114 9.75 -11.50 6.64
C ALA A 114 10.42 -11.76 5.29
N ARG A 115 11.76 -11.89 5.28
CA ARG A 115 12.56 -12.19 4.09
C ARG A 115 12.14 -13.50 3.44
N GLU A 116 12.05 -14.57 4.23
CA GLU A 116 11.64 -15.90 3.76
C GLU A 116 10.21 -15.89 3.21
N ASN A 117 9.29 -15.15 3.85
CA ASN A 117 7.94 -15.00 3.32
C ASN A 117 7.93 -14.33 1.94
N TYR A 118 8.66 -13.22 1.73
CA TYR A 118 8.72 -12.57 0.41
C TYR A 118 9.39 -13.46 -0.64
N LEU A 119 10.45 -14.18 -0.29
CA LEU A 119 11.10 -15.15 -1.18
C LEU A 119 10.14 -16.28 -1.59
N HIS A 120 9.39 -16.83 -0.65
CA HIS A 120 8.39 -17.85 -0.92
C HIS A 120 7.26 -17.33 -1.83
N LYS A 121 6.75 -16.12 -1.58
CA LYS A 121 5.74 -15.51 -2.47
C LYS A 121 6.29 -15.26 -3.87
N LEU A 122 7.55 -14.81 -3.97
CA LEU A 122 8.21 -14.62 -5.27
C LEU A 122 8.33 -15.94 -6.03
N SER A 123 8.79 -17.00 -5.40
CA SER A 123 8.98 -18.31 -6.05
C SER A 123 7.66 -18.88 -6.55
N VAL A 124 6.59 -18.82 -5.73
CA VAL A 124 5.24 -19.23 -6.13
C VAL A 124 4.75 -18.41 -7.33
N SER A 125 5.02 -17.10 -7.34
CA SER A 125 4.62 -16.26 -8.47
C SER A 125 5.41 -16.58 -9.73
N MET A 126 6.73 -16.78 -9.63
CA MET A 126 7.59 -17.18 -10.75
C MET A 126 7.12 -18.51 -11.35
N GLU A 127 6.84 -19.51 -10.51
CA GLU A 127 6.33 -20.80 -10.95
C GLU A 127 4.96 -20.66 -11.62
N PHE A 128 4.06 -19.86 -11.05
CA PHE A 128 2.75 -19.59 -11.63
C PHE A 128 2.87 -19.00 -13.04
N TRP A 129 3.70 -17.97 -13.23
CA TRP A 129 3.88 -17.31 -14.53
C TRP A 129 4.62 -18.17 -15.56
N ARG A 130 5.49 -19.09 -15.12
CA ARG A 130 6.17 -20.04 -16.01
C ARG A 130 5.26 -21.17 -16.47
N ASN A 131 4.48 -21.74 -15.56
CA ASN A 131 3.78 -23.01 -15.81
C ASN A 131 2.30 -22.81 -16.20
N LYS A 132 1.60 -21.92 -15.50
CA LYS A 132 0.15 -21.68 -15.67
C LYS A 132 -0.11 -20.44 -16.54
N GLY A 133 0.58 -19.35 -16.25
CA GLY A 133 0.45 -18.07 -16.93
C GLY A 133 -0.66 -17.18 -16.36
N GLY A 134 -0.47 -15.87 -16.44
CA GLY A 134 -1.47 -14.88 -16.04
C GLY A 134 -2.36 -14.49 -17.21
N CYS A 135 -3.65 -14.23 -16.95
CA CYS A 135 -4.59 -13.81 -17.99
C CYS A 135 -4.37 -12.32 -18.33
N LEU A 136 -3.98 -12.03 -19.56
CA LEU A 136 -3.71 -10.69 -20.07
C LEU A 136 -4.65 -10.36 -21.25
N ALA A 137 -4.99 -9.08 -21.39
CA ALA A 137 -5.74 -8.59 -22.55
C ALA A 137 -4.89 -8.66 -23.82
N GLU A 138 -5.53 -8.84 -24.98
CA GLU A 138 -4.84 -8.95 -26.28
C GLU A 138 -4.00 -7.69 -26.58
N GLU A 139 -4.46 -6.51 -26.15
CA GLU A 139 -3.70 -5.26 -26.29
C GLU A 139 -2.36 -5.31 -25.53
N THR A 140 -2.36 -5.83 -24.30
CA THR A 140 -1.16 -6.01 -23.48
C THR A 140 -0.22 -7.03 -24.12
N ILE A 141 -0.76 -8.13 -24.66
CA ILE A 141 0.01 -9.15 -25.38
C ILE A 141 0.72 -8.54 -26.60
N ALA A 142 0.00 -7.72 -27.38
CA ALA A 142 0.57 -7.01 -28.52
C ALA A 142 1.66 -6.01 -28.11
N LYS A 143 1.51 -5.31 -26.97
CA LYS A 143 2.56 -4.44 -26.40
C LYS A 143 3.80 -5.25 -26.04
N LEU A 144 3.65 -6.38 -25.34
CA LEU A 144 4.75 -7.26 -24.94
C LEU A 144 5.52 -7.82 -26.14
N ARG A 145 4.81 -8.27 -27.19
CA ARG A 145 5.43 -8.75 -28.43
C ARG A 145 6.24 -7.65 -29.14
N ARG A 146 5.69 -6.43 -29.22
CA ARG A 146 6.40 -5.28 -29.80
C ARG A 146 7.67 -4.91 -29.04
N MET A 147 7.69 -5.14 -27.74
CA MET A 147 8.87 -4.95 -26.89
C MET A 147 9.89 -6.09 -26.99
N GLY A 148 9.60 -7.14 -27.77
CA GLY A 148 10.48 -8.30 -27.93
C GLY A 148 10.54 -9.21 -26.70
N ILE A 149 9.58 -9.10 -25.77
CA ILE A 149 9.57 -9.93 -24.56
C ILE A 149 9.08 -11.34 -24.93
N PRO A 150 9.83 -12.41 -24.61
CA PRO A 150 9.43 -13.77 -24.92
C PRO A 150 8.20 -14.16 -24.09
N ILE A 151 7.10 -14.47 -24.78
CA ILE A 151 5.84 -14.88 -24.16
C ILE A 151 5.24 -16.08 -24.90
N THR A 152 4.57 -16.94 -24.14
CA THR A 152 3.81 -18.07 -24.67
C THR A 152 2.34 -17.87 -24.34
N VAL A 153 1.52 -17.65 -25.35
CA VAL A 153 0.07 -17.41 -25.20
C VAL A 153 -0.68 -18.73 -25.41
N SER A 154 -1.64 -19.01 -24.52
CA SER A 154 -2.57 -20.13 -24.64
C SER A 154 -3.96 -19.61 -25.04
N GLU A 155 -4.72 -20.42 -25.79
CA GLU A 155 -6.07 -20.05 -26.25
C GLU A 155 -7.17 -20.42 -25.23
N THR A 156 -6.91 -21.41 -24.36
CA THR A 156 -7.90 -21.89 -23.38
C THR A 156 -7.55 -21.43 -21.97
N THR A 157 -8.56 -20.95 -21.25
CA THR A 157 -8.48 -20.54 -19.85
C THR A 157 -9.58 -21.20 -19.03
N ASN A 158 -9.29 -21.54 -17.78
CA ASN A 158 -10.30 -22.03 -16.84
C ASN A 158 -11.12 -20.87 -16.21
N TYR A 159 -10.77 -19.63 -16.51
CA TYR A 159 -11.44 -18.44 -16.00
C TYR A 159 -12.48 -17.92 -17.00
N LYS A 160 -13.61 -17.43 -16.51
CA LYS A 160 -14.61 -16.77 -17.35
C LYS A 160 -14.15 -15.35 -17.70
N THR A 161 -13.31 -15.22 -18.71
CA THR A 161 -12.74 -13.96 -19.19
C THR A 161 -12.46 -14.00 -20.68
N ASP A 162 -12.47 -12.82 -21.29
CA ASP A 162 -11.99 -12.47 -22.63
C ASP A 162 -10.45 -12.39 -22.73
N LYS A 163 -9.74 -12.38 -21.60
CA LYS A 163 -8.27 -12.37 -21.54
C LYS A 163 -7.68 -13.75 -21.83
N LYS A 164 -6.47 -13.77 -22.41
CA LYS A 164 -5.74 -15.01 -22.72
C LYS A 164 -4.66 -15.31 -21.67
N PRO A 165 -4.45 -16.58 -21.27
CA PRO A 165 -3.34 -16.94 -20.40
C PRO A 165 -2.00 -16.77 -21.10
N VAL A 166 -1.07 -16.10 -20.44
CA VAL A 166 0.28 -15.80 -20.95
C VAL A 166 1.31 -16.30 -19.96
N ARG A 167 2.20 -17.17 -20.44
CA ARG A 167 3.36 -17.63 -19.70
C ARG A 167 4.60 -16.83 -20.12
N MET A 168 5.38 -16.42 -19.13
CA MET A 168 6.60 -15.64 -19.35
C MET A 168 7.49 -15.68 -18.12
N ASP A 169 8.78 -15.38 -18.31
CA ASP A 169 9.71 -15.14 -17.21
C ASP A 169 9.49 -13.77 -16.57
N TYR A 170 9.92 -13.67 -15.32
CA TYR A 170 9.94 -12.41 -14.58
C TYR A 170 10.83 -11.38 -15.27
N GLN A 171 10.30 -10.17 -15.47
CA GLN A 171 11.02 -9.04 -16.03
C GLN A 171 11.54 -8.12 -14.92
N ASP A 172 12.56 -7.30 -15.19
CA ASP A 172 13.03 -6.32 -14.21
C ASP A 172 11.98 -5.20 -14.01
N ASP A 173 11.60 -4.53 -15.11
CA ASP A 173 10.51 -3.57 -15.21
C ASP A 173 9.86 -3.66 -16.60
N VAL A 174 8.59 -3.29 -16.71
CA VAL A 174 7.90 -3.13 -18.00
C VAL A 174 7.17 -1.80 -17.96
N ARG A 175 7.63 -0.85 -18.78
CA ARG A 175 7.16 0.54 -18.78
C ARG A 175 5.87 0.71 -19.60
N ILE A 176 4.79 0.06 -19.16
CA ILE A 176 3.44 0.20 -19.71
C ILE A 176 2.42 0.47 -18.60
N PRO A 177 1.25 1.08 -18.90
CA PRO A 177 0.20 1.33 -17.90
C PRO A 177 -0.26 0.07 -17.17
N GLU A 178 -0.28 -1.07 -17.86
CA GLU A 178 -0.71 -2.38 -17.36
C GLU A 178 0.37 -3.13 -16.56
N PHE A 179 1.48 -2.48 -16.18
CA PHE A 179 2.58 -3.15 -15.46
C PHE A 179 2.13 -3.89 -14.20
N LYS A 180 1.04 -3.42 -13.57
CA LYS A 180 0.43 -4.05 -12.39
C LYS A 180 -0.13 -5.44 -12.67
N GLU A 181 -0.34 -5.82 -13.93
CA GLU A 181 -0.77 -7.16 -14.33
C GLU A 181 0.41 -8.09 -14.62
N LEU A 182 1.64 -7.56 -14.75
CA LEU A 182 2.80 -8.30 -15.25
C LEU A 182 3.74 -8.82 -14.15
N PRO A 183 4.46 -9.93 -14.36
CA PRO A 183 5.44 -10.43 -13.41
C PRO A 183 6.75 -9.62 -13.46
N THR A 184 6.93 -8.66 -12.54
CA THR A 184 8.14 -7.82 -12.50
C THR A 184 8.78 -7.78 -11.11
N PHE A 185 10.12 -7.67 -11.07
CA PHE A 185 10.85 -7.43 -9.82
C PHE A 185 10.46 -6.10 -9.17
N LYS A 186 10.11 -5.10 -9.99
CA LYS A 186 9.53 -3.85 -9.49
C LYS A 186 8.34 -4.10 -8.58
N ARG A 187 7.36 -4.92 -8.98
CA ARG A 187 6.15 -5.17 -8.18
C ARG A 187 6.44 -5.76 -6.81
N ILE A 188 7.40 -6.68 -6.69
CA ILE A 188 7.75 -7.23 -5.37
C ILE A 188 8.49 -6.21 -4.51
N CYS A 189 9.33 -5.35 -5.11
CA CYS A 189 9.91 -4.21 -4.39
C CYS A 189 8.82 -3.27 -3.85
N ILE A 190 7.76 -3.02 -4.64
CA ILE A 190 6.59 -2.25 -4.19
C ILE A 190 5.94 -2.91 -2.96
N CYS A 191 5.77 -4.24 -2.97
CA CYS A 191 5.21 -4.96 -1.81
C CYS A 191 6.06 -4.73 -0.56
N ILE A 192 7.39 -4.88 -0.66
CA ILE A 192 8.30 -4.69 0.48
C ILE A 192 8.24 -3.25 0.99
N LEU A 193 8.37 -2.25 0.10
CA LEU A 193 8.39 -0.83 0.47
C LEU A 193 7.08 -0.38 1.11
N LYS A 194 5.95 -0.96 0.69
CA LYS A 194 4.62 -0.67 1.25
C LYS A 194 4.25 -1.56 2.43
N ASN A 195 5.17 -2.38 2.90
CA ASN A 195 4.97 -3.34 3.98
C ASN A 195 3.76 -4.28 3.72
N ASP A 196 3.53 -4.63 2.45
CA ASP A 196 2.49 -5.57 2.02
C ASP A 196 2.99 -7.01 2.16
N HIS A 197 3.02 -7.49 3.39
CA HIS A 197 3.46 -8.86 3.72
C HIS A 197 2.65 -9.96 3.02
N ALA A 198 1.40 -9.68 2.69
CA ALA A 198 0.52 -10.61 1.98
C ALA A 198 0.77 -10.60 0.46
N CYS A 199 1.55 -9.64 -0.06
CA CYS A 199 1.79 -9.41 -1.48
C CYS A 199 0.49 -9.23 -2.29
N LYS A 200 -0.51 -8.57 -1.70
CA LYS A 200 -1.80 -8.28 -2.38
C LYS A 200 -1.60 -7.47 -3.65
N TYR A 201 -0.62 -6.57 -3.67
CA TYR A 201 -0.28 -5.81 -4.86
C TYR A 201 0.19 -6.70 -6.03
N MET A 202 0.73 -7.88 -5.71
CA MET A 202 1.08 -8.92 -6.68
C MET A 202 -0.08 -9.85 -7.05
N GLY A 203 -1.28 -9.62 -6.50
CA GLY A 203 -2.47 -10.45 -6.73
C GLY A 203 -2.61 -11.63 -5.76
N PHE A 204 -1.80 -11.71 -4.71
CA PHE A 204 -1.92 -12.76 -3.71
C PHE A 204 -3.11 -12.52 -2.78
N ALA A 205 -3.79 -13.61 -2.44
CA ALA A 205 -4.74 -13.63 -1.34
C ALA A 205 -4.05 -14.07 -0.04
N PRO A 206 -4.52 -13.62 1.14
CA PRO A 206 -4.05 -14.15 2.42
C PRO A 206 -4.31 -15.67 2.49
N SER A 207 -3.29 -16.43 2.87
CA SER A 207 -3.38 -17.86 3.13
C SER A 207 -4.32 -18.16 4.29
N LYS A 208 -4.71 -19.44 4.42
CA LYS A 208 -5.50 -19.91 5.57
C LYS A 208 -4.80 -19.60 6.90
N ALA A 209 -3.50 -19.87 7.00
CA ALA A 209 -2.71 -19.61 8.20
C ALA A 209 -2.65 -18.10 8.54
N GLU A 210 -2.43 -17.22 7.56
CA GLU A 210 -2.44 -15.76 7.77
C GLU A 210 -3.81 -15.26 8.27
N ARG A 211 -4.91 -15.80 7.71
CA ARG A 211 -6.28 -15.47 8.14
C ARG A 211 -6.53 -15.93 9.58
N GLU A 212 -6.11 -17.14 9.93
CA GLU A 212 -6.25 -17.69 11.27
C GLU A 212 -5.40 -16.93 12.30
N ARG A 213 -4.14 -16.60 11.98
CA ARG A 213 -3.28 -15.77 12.84
C ARG A 213 -3.92 -14.41 13.10
N ARG A 214 -4.45 -13.76 12.05
CA ARG A 214 -5.18 -12.50 12.18
C ARG A 214 -6.43 -12.65 13.06
N ALA A 215 -7.22 -13.69 12.86
CA ALA A 215 -8.42 -13.95 13.66
C ALA A 215 -8.08 -14.13 15.15
N LYS A 216 -7.03 -14.89 15.48
CA LYS A 216 -6.55 -15.08 16.86
C LYS A 216 -6.12 -13.76 17.50
N VAL A 217 -5.39 -12.90 16.77
CA VAL A 217 -4.98 -11.59 17.27
C VAL A 217 -6.20 -10.70 17.53
N MET A 218 -7.16 -10.66 16.61
CA MET A 218 -8.40 -9.89 16.78
C MET A 218 -9.22 -10.38 17.98
N GLN A 219 -9.31 -11.69 18.19
CA GLN A 219 -10.00 -12.27 19.33
C GLN A 219 -9.31 -11.89 20.65
N LYS A 220 -7.98 -11.96 20.71
CA LYS A 220 -7.20 -11.52 21.88
C LYS A 220 -7.40 -10.03 22.18
N TYR A 221 -7.40 -9.19 21.15
CA TYR A 221 -7.68 -7.76 21.33
C TYR A 221 -9.10 -7.51 21.82
N LYS A 222 -10.08 -8.24 21.30
CA LYS A 222 -11.47 -8.16 21.74
C LYS A 222 -11.60 -8.52 23.22
N SER A 223 -10.99 -9.63 23.66
CA SER A 223 -11.03 -10.03 25.07
C SER A 223 -10.34 -9.01 25.99
N ILE A 224 -9.24 -8.39 25.54
CA ILE A 224 -8.58 -7.30 26.28
C ILE A 224 -9.52 -6.10 26.38
N MET A 225 -10.14 -5.66 25.29
CA MET A 225 -11.06 -4.52 25.34
C MET A 225 -12.28 -4.79 26.24
N GLU A 226 -12.77 -6.03 26.27
CA GLU A 226 -13.85 -6.45 27.16
C GLU A 226 -13.40 -6.46 28.64
N SER A 227 -12.15 -6.84 28.93
CA SER A 227 -11.63 -6.88 30.30
C SER A 227 -11.31 -5.50 30.89
N TYR A 228 -10.96 -4.52 30.06
CA TYR A 228 -10.61 -3.16 30.53
C TYR A 228 -11.83 -2.24 30.72
N GLY A 229 -13.05 -2.74 30.47
CA GLY A 229 -14.27 -1.93 30.49
C GLY A 229 -14.32 -0.96 29.30
N ARG A 230 -15.51 -0.68 28.78
CA ARG A 230 -15.68 0.43 27.82
C ARG A 230 -15.28 1.72 28.55
N ILE A 231 -14.14 2.30 28.19
CA ILE A 231 -13.84 3.71 28.46
C ILE A 231 -14.91 4.55 27.74
#